data_AF-A0A2S8FJ25-F1
#
_entry.id   AF-A0A2S8FJ25-F1
#
_cell.length_a   1.000
_cell.length_b   1.000
_cell.length_c   1.000
_cell.angle_alpha   90.00
_cell.angle_beta   90.00
_cell.angle_gamma   90.00
#
_symmetry.space_group_name_H-M   'P 1'
#
loop_
_entity.id
_entity.type
_entity.pdbx_description
1 polymer ?
#
loop_
_entity_poly.entity_id
_entity_poly.type
_entity_poly.pdbx_seq_one_letter_code
_entity_poly.pdbx_strand_id
1 'polypeptide(L)'
;MIDPTAHPDEQTETDELLAAYLDNELSETERALVETRLADDDAFRQRLDELDRTWDMLDSLPKVDLDDEKFVRTTVEMITVQASQEVKQFEESKRRTATARKVGIALALVALVIVGYLVTEWQLNRPDRTLVENLTVIENVDELELVEDIEFLEALKNEGLFTGESNDES
;
A
#
# COMPACT_ATOMS: atom_id res chain seq x y z
N MET A 1 -4.69 -65.74 -3.42
CA MET A 1 -3.30 -66.15 -3.16
C MET A 1 -2.47 -65.33 -4.11
N ILE A 2 -1.90 -64.21 -3.62
CA ILE A 2 -1.14 -63.27 -4.44
C ILE A 2 0.26 -63.86 -4.59
N ASP A 3 0.71 -64.06 -5.83
CA ASP A 3 2.07 -64.53 -6.12
C ASP A 3 3.07 -63.45 -5.70
N PRO A 4 3.94 -63.70 -4.70
CA PRO A 4 4.87 -62.71 -4.18
C PRO A 4 6.11 -62.50 -5.06
N THR A 5 6.17 -63.12 -6.26
CA THR A 5 7.31 -63.01 -7.20
C THR A 5 7.06 -62.13 -8.42
N ALA A 6 5.83 -61.61 -8.61
CA ALA A 6 5.58 -60.64 -9.68
C ALA A 6 6.29 -59.31 -9.36
N HIS A 7 7.22 -58.91 -10.22
CA HIS A 7 7.84 -57.59 -10.13
C HIS A 7 6.75 -56.51 -10.26
N PRO A 8 6.73 -55.46 -9.42
CA PRO A 8 5.68 -54.44 -9.44
C PRO A 8 5.54 -53.73 -10.80
N ASP A 9 6.61 -53.71 -11.60
CA ASP A 9 6.63 -53.12 -12.93
C ASP A 9 5.79 -53.95 -13.94
N GLU A 10 5.84 -55.29 -13.89
CA GLU A 10 5.13 -56.16 -14.85
C GLU A 10 3.61 -56.18 -14.66
N GLN A 11 3.14 -56.09 -13.40
CA GLN A 11 1.71 -55.96 -13.10
C GLN A 11 1.17 -54.61 -13.56
N THR A 12 1.95 -53.54 -13.38
CA THR A 12 1.57 -52.19 -13.82
C THR A 12 1.45 -52.12 -15.34
N GLU A 13 2.43 -52.65 -16.08
CA GLU A 13 2.36 -52.74 -17.55
C GLU A 13 1.16 -53.59 -18.03
N THR A 14 0.85 -54.68 -17.32
CA THR A 14 -0.32 -55.52 -17.60
C THR A 14 -1.63 -54.76 -17.39
N ASP A 15 -1.74 -54.02 -16.29
CA ASP A 15 -2.93 -53.22 -15.96
C ASP A 15 -3.12 -52.07 -16.95
N GLU A 16 -2.04 -51.40 -17.36
CA GLU A 16 -2.06 -50.36 -18.40
C GLU A 16 -2.54 -50.92 -19.75
N LEU A 17 -2.04 -52.09 -20.15
CA LEU A 17 -2.46 -52.76 -21.38
C LEU A 17 -3.95 -53.15 -21.35
N LEU A 18 -4.44 -53.67 -20.22
CA LEU A 18 -5.84 -54.05 -20.05
C LEU A 18 -6.75 -52.81 -19.97
N ALA A 19 -6.30 -51.72 -19.33
CA ALA A 19 -7.02 -50.45 -19.33
C ALA A 19 -7.15 -49.88 -20.75
N ALA A 20 -6.07 -49.84 -21.51
CA ALA A 20 -6.09 -49.41 -22.90
C ALA A 20 -6.98 -50.30 -23.79
N TYR A 21 -7.12 -51.59 -23.47
CA TYR A 21 -8.07 -52.48 -24.13
C TYR A 21 -9.53 -52.07 -23.82
N LEU A 22 -9.87 -51.82 -22.54
CA LEU A 22 -11.21 -51.38 -22.11
C LEU A 22 -11.58 -50.02 -22.73
N ASP A 23 -10.64 -49.08 -22.78
CA ASP A 23 -10.83 -47.75 -23.37
C ASP A 23 -10.77 -47.75 -24.91
N ASN A 24 -10.57 -48.92 -25.53
CA ASN A 24 -10.49 -49.12 -26.98
C ASN A 24 -9.34 -48.33 -27.65
N GLU A 25 -8.26 -48.06 -26.91
CA GLU A 25 -7.09 -47.29 -27.36
C GLU A 25 -5.99 -48.16 -28.02
N LEU A 26 -6.10 -49.49 -27.97
CA LEU A 26 -5.16 -50.40 -28.63
C LEU A 26 -5.31 -50.43 -30.14
N SER A 27 -4.19 -50.53 -30.86
CA SER A 27 -4.19 -50.81 -32.30
C SER A 27 -4.78 -52.19 -32.61
N GLU A 28 -5.18 -52.43 -33.86
CA GLU A 28 -5.77 -53.72 -34.28
C GLU A 28 -4.85 -54.92 -33.98
N THR A 29 -3.55 -54.76 -34.21
CA THR A 29 -2.55 -55.81 -33.96
C THR A 29 -2.39 -56.11 -32.47
N GLU A 30 -2.32 -55.09 -31.63
CA GLU A 30 -2.20 -55.23 -30.18
C GLU A 30 -3.45 -55.85 -29.58
N ARG A 31 -4.63 -55.43 -30.06
CA ARG A 31 -5.92 -55.97 -29.65
C ARG A 31 -6.03 -57.46 -29.94
N ALA A 32 -5.65 -57.90 -31.14
CA ALA A 32 -5.66 -59.32 -31.50
C ALA A 32 -4.74 -60.15 -30.59
N LEU A 33 -3.58 -59.59 -30.18
CA LEU A 33 -2.67 -60.24 -29.25
C LEU A 33 -3.27 -60.35 -27.85
N VAL A 34 -3.90 -59.29 -27.35
CA VAL A 34 -4.61 -59.27 -26.06
C VAL A 34 -5.76 -60.27 -26.05
N GLU A 35 -6.57 -60.32 -27.11
CA GLU A 35 -7.69 -61.27 -27.25
C GLU A 35 -7.21 -62.73 -27.26
N THR A 36 -6.12 -63.00 -27.98
CA THR A 36 -5.48 -64.33 -27.98
C THR A 36 -5.04 -64.70 -26.56
N ARG A 37 -4.39 -63.77 -25.84
CA ARG A 37 -3.95 -64.00 -24.46
C ARG A 37 -5.13 -64.19 -23.50
N LEU A 38 -6.21 -63.43 -23.66
CA LEU A 38 -7.45 -63.59 -22.87
C LEU A 38 -8.08 -64.97 -23.09
N ALA A 39 -7.97 -65.57 -24.27
CA ALA A 39 -8.49 -66.91 -24.51
C ALA A 39 -7.73 -67.98 -23.71
N ASP A 40 -6.40 -67.86 -23.62
CA ASP A 40 -5.53 -68.89 -23.06
C ASP A 40 -5.18 -68.70 -21.58
N ASP A 41 -5.29 -67.48 -21.04
CA ASP A 41 -4.83 -67.13 -19.68
C ASP A 41 -6.01 -66.76 -18.75
N ASP A 42 -6.35 -67.67 -17.83
CA ASP A 42 -7.37 -67.46 -16.80
C ASP A 42 -7.08 -66.29 -15.86
N ALA A 43 -5.80 -66.09 -15.49
CA ALA A 43 -5.42 -65.05 -14.54
C ALA A 43 -5.50 -63.66 -15.20
N PHE A 44 -5.14 -63.57 -16.48
CA PHE A 44 -5.28 -62.35 -17.28
C PHE A 44 -6.75 -61.95 -17.46
N ARG A 45 -7.65 -62.92 -17.68
CA ARG A 45 -9.10 -62.68 -17.68
C ARG A 45 -9.61 -62.18 -16.35
N GLN A 46 -9.21 -62.83 -15.25
CA GLN A 46 -9.62 -62.40 -13.92
C GLN A 46 -9.19 -60.96 -13.63
N ARG A 47 -8.01 -60.55 -14.10
CA ARG A 47 -7.52 -59.18 -13.93
C ARG A 47 -8.36 -58.17 -14.70
N LEU A 48 -8.74 -58.48 -15.94
CA LEU A 48 -9.64 -57.65 -16.74
C LEU A 48 -11.01 -57.48 -16.04
N ASP A 49 -11.58 -58.56 -15.53
CA ASP A 49 -12.86 -58.53 -14.79
C ASP A 49 -12.78 -57.70 -13.49
N GLU A 50 -11.63 -57.65 -12.82
CA GLU A 50 -11.41 -56.82 -11.64
C GLU A 50 -11.36 -55.33 -11.99
N LEU A 51 -10.71 -54.99 -13.11
CA LEU A 51 -10.60 -53.62 -13.60
C LEU A 51 -11.96 -53.09 -14.08
N ASP A 52 -12.69 -53.89 -14.85
CA ASP A 52 -14.04 -53.57 -15.34
C ASP A 52 -15.01 -53.31 -14.17
N ARG A 53 -15.00 -54.17 -13.13
CA ARG A 53 -15.80 -53.95 -11.92
C ARG A 53 -15.42 -52.68 -11.16
N THR A 54 -14.16 -52.29 -11.18
CA THR A 54 -13.72 -51.04 -10.55
C THR A 54 -14.31 -49.84 -11.29
N TRP A 55 -14.36 -49.89 -12.62
CA TRP A 55 -15.02 -48.86 -13.44
C TRP A 55 -16.53 -48.80 -13.19
N ASP A 56 -17.22 -49.94 -13.13
CA ASP A 56 -18.64 -50.00 -12.76
C ASP A 56 -18.91 -49.33 -11.40
N MET A 57 -18.02 -49.53 -10.42
CA MET A 57 -18.13 -48.89 -9.11
C MET A 57 -17.95 -47.37 -9.20
N LEU A 58 -17.05 -46.87 -10.05
CA LEU A 58 -16.88 -45.43 -10.29
C LEU A 58 -18.12 -44.83 -10.95
N ASP A 59 -18.75 -45.55 -11.88
CA ASP A 59 -19.99 -45.13 -12.53
C ASP A 59 -21.19 -45.11 -11.57
N SER A 60 -21.16 -45.94 -10.53
CA SER A 60 -22.16 -45.94 -9.46
C SER A 60 -22.06 -44.75 -8.51
N LEU A 61 -21.01 -43.92 -8.62
CA LEU A 61 -20.83 -42.77 -7.75
C LEU A 61 -21.97 -41.76 -7.93
N PRO A 62 -22.47 -41.17 -6.81
CA PRO A 62 -23.53 -40.19 -6.88
C PRO A 62 -23.08 -38.98 -7.70
N LYS A 63 -23.74 -38.78 -8.84
CA LYS A 63 -23.58 -37.59 -9.66
C LYS A 63 -24.31 -36.45 -8.94
N VAL A 64 -23.57 -35.39 -8.60
CA VAL A 64 -24.17 -34.18 -8.04
C VAL A 64 -24.89 -33.46 -9.16
N ASP A 65 -26.22 -33.35 -9.07
CA ASP A 65 -26.99 -32.50 -9.96
C ASP A 65 -26.61 -31.04 -9.72
N LEU A 66 -25.96 -30.44 -10.71
CA LEU A 66 -25.57 -29.04 -10.70
C LEU A 66 -26.75 -28.08 -10.92
N ASP A 67 -27.96 -28.62 -11.08
CA ASP A 67 -29.21 -27.87 -11.13
C ASP A 67 -29.58 -27.23 -9.78
N ASP A 68 -28.84 -27.54 -8.70
CA ASP A 68 -28.96 -26.83 -7.42
C ASP A 68 -28.32 -25.44 -7.53
N GLU A 69 -29.15 -24.44 -7.89
CA GLU A 69 -28.85 -23.01 -7.98
C GLU A 69 -28.06 -22.47 -6.78
N LYS A 70 -28.13 -23.14 -5.62
CA LYS A 70 -27.37 -22.82 -4.40
C LYS A 70 -25.86 -22.99 -4.56
N PHE A 71 -25.39 -23.95 -5.36
CA PHE A 71 -23.97 -24.19 -5.59
C PHE A 71 -23.33 -23.02 -6.36
N VAL A 72 -23.99 -22.57 -7.43
CA VAL A 72 -23.55 -21.42 -8.24
C VAL A 72 -23.60 -20.12 -7.43
N ARG A 73 -24.63 -19.96 -6.60
CA ARG A 73 -24.78 -18.78 -5.74
C ARG A 73 -23.63 -18.60 -4.76
N THR A 74 -23.15 -19.66 -4.14
CA THR A 74 -22.10 -19.59 -3.10
C THR A 74 -20.77 -19.09 -3.69
N THR A 75 -20.42 -19.49 -4.91
CA THR A 75 -19.20 -19.04 -5.61
C THR A 75 -19.31 -17.57 -6.03
N VAL A 76 -20.45 -17.16 -6.59
CA VAL A 76 -20.69 -15.76 -6.96
C VAL A 76 -20.69 -14.84 -5.72
N GLU A 77 -21.30 -15.28 -4.62
CA GLU A 77 -21.29 -14.56 -3.34
C GLU A 77 -19.86 -14.37 -2.82
N MET A 78 -19.01 -15.41 -2.88
CA MET A 78 -17.61 -15.33 -2.44
C MET A 78 -16.80 -14.30 -3.23
N ILE A 79 -16.94 -14.25 -4.55
CA ILE A 79 -16.27 -13.28 -5.42
C ILE A 79 -16.73 -11.85 -5.09
N THR A 80 -18.03 -11.67 -4.85
CA THR A 80 -18.60 -10.36 -4.55
C THR A 80 -18.11 -9.81 -3.21
N VAL A 81 -17.96 -10.68 -2.21
CA VAL A 81 -17.44 -10.30 -0.88
C VAL A 81 -15.98 -9.84 -0.96
N GLN A 82 -15.12 -10.56 -1.70
CA GLN A 82 -13.71 -10.19 -1.85
C GLN A 82 -13.52 -8.84 -2.55
N ALA A 83 -14.24 -8.60 -3.65
CA ALA A 83 -14.18 -7.33 -4.36
C ALA A 83 -14.60 -6.13 -3.46
N SER A 84 -15.61 -6.33 -2.62
CA SER A 84 -16.07 -5.28 -1.69
C SER A 84 -15.06 -4.99 -0.55
N GLN A 85 -14.28 -5.98 -0.12
CA GLN A 85 -13.26 -5.81 0.90
C GLN A 85 -12.03 -5.07 0.38
N GLU A 86 -11.57 -5.38 -0.83
CA GLU A 86 -10.43 -4.68 -1.45
C GLU A 86 -10.73 -3.19 -1.69
N VAL A 87 -11.93 -2.86 -2.16
CA VAL A 87 -12.36 -1.47 -2.36
C VAL A 87 -12.38 -0.71 -1.03
N LYS A 88 -12.91 -1.29 0.05
CA LYS A 88 -12.95 -0.65 1.37
C LYS A 88 -11.54 -0.41 1.94
N GLN A 89 -10.63 -1.37 1.80
CA GLN A 89 -9.24 -1.22 2.26
C GLN A 89 -8.48 -0.14 1.47
N PHE A 90 -8.74 -0.04 0.16
CA PHE A 90 -8.17 1.01 -0.68
C PHE A 90 -8.73 2.41 -0.35
N GLU A 91 -10.02 2.53 -0.04
CA GLU A 91 -10.63 3.80 0.36
C GLU A 91 -10.16 4.27 1.74
N GLU A 92 -10.02 3.38 2.72
CA GLU A 92 -9.55 3.73 4.07
C GLU A 92 -8.08 4.20 4.07
N SER A 93 -7.21 3.54 3.31
CA SER A 93 -5.80 3.94 3.17
C SER A 93 -5.66 5.29 2.45
N LYS A 94 -6.47 5.54 1.42
CA LYS A 94 -6.51 6.83 0.71
C LYS A 94 -7.07 7.97 1.58
N ARG A 95 -8.08 7.70 2.42
CA ARG A 95 -8.61 8.68 3.37
C ARG A 95 -7.59 9.09 4.43
N ARG A 96 -6.88 8.11 5.03
CA ARG A 96 -5.84 8.39 6.05
C ARG A 96 -4.69 9.24 5.52
N THR A 97 -4.21 8.94 4.31
CA THR A 97 -3.13 9.70 3.67
C THR A 97 -3.57 11.09 3.23
N ALA A 98 -4.81 11.24 2.75
CA ALA A 98 -5.36 12.55 2.40
C ALA A 98 -5.55 13.46 3.62
N THR A 99 -6.03 12.94 4.75
CA THR A 99 -6.14 13.72 6.00
C THR A 99 -4.77 14.08 6.57
N ALA A 100 -3.81 13.15 6.56
CA ALA A 100 -2.45 13.42 7.02
C ALA A 100 -1.77 14.51 6.17
N ARG A 101 -1.97 14.50 4.85
CA ARG A 101 -1.46 15.55 3.95
C ARG A 101 -2.09 16.91 4.22
N LYS A 102 -3.41 16.97 4.48
CA LYS A 102 -4.10 18.23 4.85
C LYS A 102 -3.57 18.80 6.16
N VAL A 103 -3.39 17.95 7.17
CA VAL A 103 -2.81 18.36 8.48
C VAL A 103 -1.36 18.84 8.29
N GLY A 104 -0.56 18.14 7.50
CA GLY A 104 0.81 18.55 7.18
C GLY A 104 0.89 19.92 6.52
N ILE A 105 0.01 20.21 5.56
CA ILE A 105 -0.05 21.54 4.92
C ILE A 105 -0.46 22.62 5.93
N ALA A 106 -1.47 22.36 6.78
CA ALA A 106 -1.90 23.31 7.80
C ALA A 106 -0.76 23.62 8.80
N LEU A 107 -0.04 22.60 9.26
CA LEU A 107 1.13 22.78 10.14
C LEU A 107 2.26 23.55 9.46
N ALA A 108 2.52 23.29 8.18
CA ALA A 108 3.54 24.01 7.42
C ALA A 108 3.19 25.50 7.28
N LEU A 109 1.92 25.85 7.05
CA LEU A 109 1.48 27.24 7.01
C LEU A 109 1.66 27.94 8.36
N VAL A 110 1.29 27.28 9.47
CA VAL A 110 1.48 27.82 10.82
C VAL A 110 2.97 28.01 11.12
N ALA A 111 3.82 27.04 10.77
CA ALA A 111 5.26 27.15 10.94
C ALA A 111 5.84 28.34 10.17
N LEU A 112 5.34 28.63 8.97
CA LEU A 112 5.78 29.75 8.14
C LEU A 112 5.45 31.10 8.79
N VAL A 113 4.26 31.21 9.42
CA VAL A 113 3.88 32.40 10.19
C VAL A 113 4.78 32.58 11.42
N ILE A 114 5.05 31.51 12.16
CA ILE A 114 5.93 31.56 13.35
C ILE A 114 7.35 31.97 12.96
N VAL A 115 7.91 31.38 11.90
CA VAL A 115 9.24 31.73 11.39
C VAL A 115 9.26 33.19 10.93
N GLY A 116 8.24 33.63 10.21
CA GLY A 116 8.10 35.03 9.80
C GLY A 116 8.11 35.98 11.00
N TYR A 117 7.31 35.69 12.02
CA TYR A 117 7.25 36.47 13.26
C TYR A 117 8.62 36.55 13.96
N LEU A 118 9.30 35.41 14.13
CA LEU A 118 10.62 35.37 14.78
C LEU A 118 11.69 36.15 13.98
N VAL A 119 11.66 36.06 12.65
CA VAL A 119 12.58 36.82 11.78
C VAL A 119 12.30 38.32 11.88
N THR A 120 11.02 38.72 11.86
CA THR A 120 10.61 40.11 12.03
C THR A 120 11.03 40.67 13.39
N GLU A 121 10.82 39.92 14.47
CA GLU A 121 11.26 40.30 15.81
C GLU A 121 12.78 40.43 15.87
N TRP A 122 13.54 39.53 15.25
CA TRP A 122 15.01 39.61 15.24
C TRP A 122 15.55 40.79 14.42
N GLN A 123 14.88 41.13 13.31
CA GLN A 123 15.27 42.19 12.41
C GLN A 123 14.88 43.59 12.94
N LEU A 124 13.68 43.74 13.50
CA LEU A 124 13.15 45.04 13.97
C LEU A 124 13.70 45.48 15.34
N ASN A 125 14.06 44.53 16.22
CA ASN A 125 14.62 44.90 17.52
C ASN A 125 16.01 45.56 17.45
N ARG A 126 16.67 45.55 16.28
CA ARG A 126 17.94 46.26 16.03
C ARG A 126 17.76 47.73 15.61
N PRO A 127 16.95 48.09 14.59
CA PRO A 127 16.75 49.47 14.15
C PRO A 127 15.81 50.29 15.04
N ASP A 128 14.83 49.67 15.69
CA ASP A 128 13.82 50.43 16.47
C ASP A 128 14.43 51.13 17.68
N ARG A 129 15.48 50.55 18.28
CA ARG A 129 16.23 51.20 19.35
C ARG A 129 16.86 52.52 18.91
N THR A 130 17.41 52.57 17.70
CA THR A 130 18.00 53.80 17.16
C THR A 130 16.94 54.86 16.88
N LEU A 131 15.73 54.47 16.46
CA LEU A 131 14.63 55.40 16.23
C LEU A 131 14.02 55.94 17.53
N VAL A 132 13.92 55.10 18.56
CA VAL A 132 13.46 55.51 19.90
C VAL A 132 14.52 56.39 20.60
N GLU A 133 15.80 56.04 20.48
CA GLU A 133 16.91 56.82 21.05
C GLU A 133 17.06 58.19 20.37
N ASN A 134 16.82 58.26 19.05
CA ASN A 134 16.87 59.51 18.30
C ASN A 134 15.47 60.16 18.11
N LEU A 135 14.46 59.73 18.86
CA LEU A 135 13.08 60.22 18.71
C LEU A 135 13.02 61.74 18.86
N THR A 136 13.69 62.30 19.88
CA THR A 136 13.75 63.74 20.15
C THR A 136 14.39 64.52 19.00
N VAL A 137 15.37 63.93 18.31
CA VAL A 137 16.03 64.55 17.16
C VAL A 137 15.11 64.52 15.94
N ILE A 138 14.39 63.41 15.73
CA ILE A 138 13.47 63.21 14.61
C ILE A 138 12.21 64.08 14.75
N GLU A 139 11.69 64.25 15.97
CA GLU A 139 10.50 65.07 16.24
C GLU A 139 10.77 66.56 15.99
N ASN A 140 12.00 67.02 16.27
CA ASN A 140 12.38 68.43 16.14
C ASN A 140 13.24 68.68 14.89
N VAL A 141 13.13 67.85 13.84
CA VAL A 141 13.90 68.01 12.59
C VAL A 141 13.71 69.39 11.98
N ASP A 142 12.46 69.89 11.95
CA ASP A 142 12.16 71.20 11.37
C ASP A 142 12.88 72.32 12.14
N GLU A 143 12.92 72.24 13.48
CA GLU A 143 13.58 73.24 14.33
C GLU A 143 15.10 73.15 14.23
N LEU A 144 15.64 71.94 14.04
CA LEU A 144 17.06 71.71 13.79
C LEU A 144 17.50 72.15 12.39
N GLU A 145 16.63 72.09 11.39
CA GLU A 145 16.92 72.55 10.01
C GLU A 145 17.00 74.09 9.91
N LEU A 146 16.31 74.81 10.80
CA LEU A 146 16.48 76.27 10.93
C LEU A 146 17.88 76.67 11.43
N VAL A 147 18.62 75.75 12.05
CA VAL A 147 19.97 76.01 12.51
C VAL A 147 20.96 75.63 11.41
N GLU A 148 21.46 76.66 10.72
CA GLU A 148 22.26 76.48 9.50
C GLU A 148 23.61 75.78 9.73
N ASP A 149 24.18 75.82 10.94
CA ASP A 149 25.47 75.17 11.23
C ASP A 149 25.65 74.73 12.69
N ILE A 150 26.45 73.67 12.89
CA ILE A 150 26.81 73.10 14.20
C ILE A 150 27.64 74.08 15.02
N GLU A 151 28.48 74.89 14.36
CA GLU A 151 29.31 75.90 15.01
C GLU A 151 28.46 76.94 15.78
N PHE A 152 27.26 77.24 15.30
CA PHE A 152 26.30 78.14 15.96
C PHE A 152 25.72 77.55 17.25
N LEU A 153 25.39 76.25 17.25
CA LEU A 153 24.93 75.56 18.45
C LEU A 153 26.02 75.47 19.51
N GLU A 154 27.28 75.27 19.08
CA GLU A 154 28.42 75.22 19.99
C GLU A 154 28.72 76.60 20.60
N ALA A 155 28.56 77.68 19.83
CA ALA A 155 28.65 79.04 20.34
C ALA A 155 27.53 79.35 21.37
N LEU A 156 26.28 78.96 21.09
CA LEU A 156 25.15 79.11 22.02
C LEU A 156 25.34 78.33 23.34
N LYS A 157 25.97 77.16 23.26
CA LYS A 157 26.33 76.35 24.43
C LYS A 157 27.42 77.02 25.26
N ASN A 158 28.44 77.57 24.61
CA ASN A 158 29.52 78.29 25.28
C ASN A 158 29.04 79.57 25.96
N GLU A 159 27.98 80.20 25.44
CA GLU A 159 27.29 81.35 26.04
C GLU A 159 26.30 80.96 27.16
N GLY A 160 26.12 79.65 27.43
CA GLY A 160 25.33 79.14 28.55
C GLY A 160 23.81 79.24 28.39
N LEU A 161 23.32 79.39 27.16
CA LEU A 161 21.90 79.66 26.87
C LEU A 161 21.00 78.41 26.84
N PHE A 162 21.57 77.21 26.88
CA PHE A 162 20.81 75.98 27.07
C PHE A 162 20.54 75.75 28.57
N THR A 163 19.41 76.25 29.05
CA THR A 163 18.92 76.02 30.42
C THR A 163 17.76 75.03 30.38
N GLY A 164 18.09 73.76 30.18
CA GLY A 164 17.16 72.66 30.40
C GLY A 164 17.39 72.06 31.78
N GLU A 165 16.35 71.93 32.59
CA GLU A 165 16.38 71.16 33.84
C GLU A 165 16.82 69.72 33.53
N SER A 166 18.09 69.41 33.76
CA SER A 166 18.59 68.04 33.82
C SER A 166 18.07 67.42 35.11
N ASN A 167 16.87 66.84 35.06
CA ASN A 167 16.40 65.95 36.11
C ASN A 167 17.21 64.65 36.02
N ASP A 168 18.33 64.66 36.72
CA ASP A 168 19.22 63.53 36.97
C ASP A 168 18.61 62.73 38.14
N GLU A 169 18.00 61.58 37.88
CA GLU A 169 17.69 60.60 38.93
C GLU A 169 17.69 59.15 38.37
N SER A 170 18.83 58.48 38.60
CA SER A 170 19.04 57.12 39.13
C SER A 170 17.94 56.06 38.98
#